data_AF-A0A3L8P1Q9-F1
#
_entry.id   AF-A0A3L8P1Q9-F1
#
_cell.length_a   1.000
_cell.length_b   1.000
_cell.length_c   1.000
_cell.angle_alpha   90.00
_cell.angle_beta   90.00
_cell.angle_gamma   90.00
#
_symmetry.space_group_name_H-M   'P 1'
#
loop_
_entity.id
_entity.type
_entity.pdbx_description
1 polymer ?
#
loop_
_entity_poly.entity_id
_entity_poly.type
_entity_poly.pdbx_seq_one_letter_code
_entity_poly.pdbx_strand_id
1 'polypeptide(L)'
;MADGSPDADIRAHISELIATEKALREKLAAQEIDATDEHEQLRRAEAELDQYWDLLRQRQALREFGEDADQAAVRPEGTVENYRQ
;
A
#
# COMPACT_ATOMS: atom_id res chain seq x y z
N MET A 1 -19.42 -4.93 15.41
CA MET A 1 -18.43 -4.06 16.07
C MET A 1 -17.10 -4.58 15.57
N ALA A 2 -16.59 -4.00 14.47
CA ALA A 2 -15.24 -4.35 14.01
C ALA A 2 -14.29 -3.87 15.11
N ASP A 3 -13.42 -4.75 15.59
CA ASP A 3 -12.26 -4.36 16.37
C ASP A 3 -11.41 -3.49 15.44
N GLY A 4 -11.66 -2.17 15.48
CA GLY A 4 -11.09 -1.14 14.62
C GLY A 4 -9.65 -0.86 14.99
N SER A 5 -8.84 -1.92 14.98
CA SER A 5 -7.40 -1.81 15.12
C SER A 5 -6.88 -1.31 13.76
N PRO A 6 -6.27 -0.12 13.67
CA PRO A 6 -5.76 0.45 12.41
C PRO A 6 -4.81 -0.50 11.66
N ASP A 7 -4.17 -1.45 12.34
CA ASP A 7 -3.38 -2.51 11.73
C ASP A 7 -4.20 -3.47 10.86
N ALA A 8 -5.45 -3.73 11.23
CA ALA A 8 -6.38 -4.52 10.43
C ALA A 8 -6.81 -3.76 9.18
N ASP A 9 -7.06 -2.45 9.28
CA ASP A 9 -7.35 -1.58 8.13
C ASP A 9 -6.14 -1.53 7.17
N ILE A 10 -4.92 -1.38 7.69
CA ILE A 10 -3.69 -1.41 6.89
C ILE A 10 -3.55 -2.75 6.14
N ARG A 11 -3.78 -3.88 6.82
CA ARG A 11 -3.72 -5.21 6.19
C ARG A 11 -4.81 -5.43 5.14
N ALA A 12 -6.01 -4.90 5.38
CA ALA A 12 -7.10 -4.95 4.41
C ALA A 12 -6.71 -4.17 3.15
N HIS A 13 -6.13 -2.98 3.32
CA HIS A 13 -5.70 -2.15 2.20
C HIS A 13 -4.54 -2.78 1.40
N ILE A 14 -3.53 -3.35 2.08
CA ILE A 14 -2.48 -4.17 1.43
C ILE A 14 -3.09 -5.29 0.59
N SER A 15 -4.11 -5.98 1.12
CA SER A 15 -4.78 -7.07 0.40
C SER A 15 -5.51 -6.58 -0.85
N GLU A 16 -6.11 -5.38 -0.79
CA GLU A 16 -6.78 -4.72 -1.91
C GLU A 16 -5.79 -4.29 -3.01
N LEU A 17 -4.62 -3.78 -2.62
CA LEU A 17 -3.52 -3.46 -3.54
C LEU A 17 -3.02 -4.71 -4.28
N ILE A 18 -2.76 -5.80 -3.57
CA ILE A 18 -2.35 -7.08 -4.18
C ILE A 18 -3.43 -7.61 -5.15
N ALA A 19 -4.70 -7.50 -4.78
CA ALA A 19 -5.81 -7.87 -5.66
C ALA A 19 -5.83 -7.00 -6.93
N THR A 20 -5.49 -5.72 -6.80
CA THR A 20 -5.37 -4.79 -7.92
C THR A 20 -4.22 -5.18 -8.86
N GLU A 21 -3.03 -5.50 -8.33
CA GLU A 21 -1.91 -6.02 -9.15
C GLU A 21 -2.31 -7.25 -9.96
N LYS A 22 -3.02 -8.18 -9.32
CA LYS A 22 -3.49 -9.39 -9.99
C LYS A 22 -4.50 -9.05 -11.09
N ALA A 23 -5.44 -8.14 -10.81
CA ALA A 23 -6.41 -7.69 -11.80
C ALA A 23 -5.74 -6.97 -12.98
N LEU A 24 -4.69 -6.18 -12.74
CA LEU A 24 -3.89 -5.53 -13.80
C LEU A 24 -3.23 -6.58 -14.70
N ARG A 25 -2.62 -7.62 -14.12
CA ARG A 25 -2.05 -8.73 -14.90
C ARG A 25 -3.10 -9.50 -15.71
N GLU A 26 -4.28 -9.72 -15.13
CA GLU A 26 -5.40 -10.36 -15.85
C GLU A 26 -5.88 -9.50 -17.02
N LYS A 27 -6.01 -8.18 -16.83
CA LYS A 27 -6.34 -7.22 -17.90
C LYS A 27 -5.28 -7.18 -19.00
N LEU A 28 -3.99 -7.19 -18.64
CA LEU A 28 -2.91 -7.24 -19.62
C LEU A 28 -2.95 -8.54 -20.42
N ALA A 29 -3.17 -9.68 -19.76
CA ALA A 29 -3.31 -10.98 -20.42
C ALA A 29 -4.53 -11.03 -21.36
N ALA A 30 -5.61 -10.33 -21.00
CA ALA A 30 -6.79 -10.13 -21.85
C ALA A 30 -6.59 -9.06 -22.94
N GLN A 31 -5.42 -8.41 -23.00
CA GLN A 31 -5.11 -7.28 -23.88
C GLN A 31 -6.08 -6.09 -23.73
N GLU A 32 -6.67 -5.91 -22.54
CA GLU A 32 -7.52 -4.77 -22.21
C GLU A 32 -6.71 -3.51 -21.88
N ILE A 33 -5.45 -3.69 -21.43
CA ILE A 33 -4.49 -2.62 -21.14
C ILE A 33 -3.17 -2.90 -21.84
N ASP A 34 -2.37 -1.85 -22.06
CA ASP A 34 -0.99 -1.98 -22.57
C ASP A 34 -0.02 -2.34 -21.45
N ALA A 35 1.09 -3.00 -21.79
CA ALA A 35 2.14 -3.34 -20.83
C ALA A 35 2.73 -2.09 -20.14
N THR A 36 2.72 -0.94 -20.82
CA THR A 36 3.19 0.34 -20.26
C THR A 36 2.25 0.85 -19.17
N ASP A 37 0.93 0.77 -19.41
CA ASP A 37 -0.11 1.16 -18.43
C ASP A 37 -0.10 0.22 -17.22
N GLU A 38 0.03 -1.10 -17.47
CA GLU A 38 0.17 -2.10 -16.41
C GLU A 38 1.39 -1.80 -15.53
N HIS A 39 2.56 -1.55 -16.13
CA HIS A 39 3.78 -1.23 -15.40
C HIS A 39 3.68 0.05 -14.57
N GLU A 40 3.02 1.07 -15.09
CA GLU A 40 2.80 2.33 -14.37
C GLU A 40 1.91 2.13 -13.14
N GLN A 41 0.78 1.44 -13.31
CA GLN A 41 -0.13 1.16 -12.21
C GLN A 41 0.45 0.16 -11.21
N LEU A 42 1.21 -0.82 -11.68
CA LEU A 42 1.95 -1.76 -10.83
C LEU A 42 2.96 -1.03 -9.96
N ARG A 43 3.79 -0.14 -10.53
CA ARG A 43 4.77 0.64 -9.76
C ARG A 43 4.11 1.51 -8.69
N ARG A 44 2.93 2.06 -8.98
CA ARG A 44 2.15 2.82 -8.01
C ARG A 44 1.66 1.92 -6.87
N ALA A 45 1.07 0.77 -7.20
CA ALA A 45 0.60 -0.18 -6.20
C ALA A 45 1.74 -0.70 -5.31
N GLU A 46 2.91 -1.00 -5.90
CA GLU A 46 4.12 -1.40 -5.17
C GLU A 46 4.61 -0.29 -4.22
N ALA A 47 4.59 0.97 -4.66
CA ALA A 47 4.97 2.11 -3.81
C ALA A 47 4.00 2.30 -2.63
N GLU A 48 2.70 2.15 -2.88
CA GLU A 48 1.68 2.20 -1.81
C GLU A 48 1.87 1.03 -0.83
N LEU A 49 2.11 -0.19 -1.33
CA LEU A 49 2.40 -1.37 -0.51
C LEU A 49 3.59 -1.15 0.41
N ASP A 50 4.70 -0.60 -0.09
CA ASP A 50 5.89 -0.31 0.72
C ASP A 50 5.56 0.67 1.87
N GLN A 51 4.78 1.72 1.60
CA GLN A 51 4.34 2.67 2.63
C GLN A 51 3.51 2.01 3.73
N TYR A 52 2.54 1.16 3.36
CA TYR A 52 1.71 0.47 4.34
C TYR A 52 2.50 -0.57 5.14
N TRP A 53 3.47 -1.24 4.51
CA TRP A 53 4.39 -2.14 5.20
C TRP A 53 5.32 -1.40 6.18
N ASP A 54 5.84 -0.24 5.80
CA ASP A 54 6.67 0.58 6.69
C ASP A 54 5.86 1.09 7.89
N LEU A 55 4.63 1.55 7.65
CA LEU A 55 3.71 1.97 8.72
C LEU A 55 3.45 0.82 9.70
N LEU A 56 3.13 -0.38 9.21
CA LEU A 56 2.86 -1.54 10.06
C LEU A 56 4.10 -1.92 10.89
N ARG A 57 5.29 -1.86 10.28
CA ARG A 57 6.55 -2.11 10.97
C ARG A 57 6.84 -1.06 12.04
N GLN A 58 6.62 0.22 11.75
CA GLN A 58 6.80 1.33 12.69
C GLN A 58 5.86 1.19 13.89
N ARG A 59 4.58 0.89 13.64
CA ARG A 59 3.58 0.60 14.69
C ARG A 59 4.01 -0.58 15.56
N GLN A 60 4.53 -1.63 14.95
CA GLN A 60 5.00 -2.81 15.67
C GLN A 60 6.23 -2.50 16.54
N ALA A 61 7.17 -1.71 16.04
CA ALA A 61 8.32 -1.24 16.82
C ALA A 61 7.88 -0.40 18.02
N LEU A 62 7.02 0.61 17.83
CA LEU A 62 6.52 1.46 18.92
C LEU A 62 5.86 0.62 20.02
N ARG A 63 5.01 -0.36 19.65
CA ARG A 63 4.42 -1.30 20.63
C ARG A 63 5.44 -2.11 21.39
N GLU A 64 6.49 -2.58 20.70
CA GLU A 64 7.56 -3.37 21.31
C GLU A 64 8.35 -2.54 22.35
N PHE A 65 8.54 -1.24 22.10
CA PHE A 65 9.15 -0.30 23.05
C PHE A 65 8.17 0.25 24.10
N GLY A 66 6.90 -0.16 24.08
CA GLY A 66 5.86 0.34 24.98
C GLY A 66 5.43 1.77 24.70
N GLU A 67 5.76 2.30 23.52
CA GLU A 67 5.31 3.60 23.04
C GLU A 67 3.94 3.48 22.34
N ASP A 68 3.29 4.64 22.16
CA ASP A 68 1.98 4.70 21.56
C ASP A 68 2.06 4.48 20.04
N ALA A 69 1.40 3.42 19.56
CA ALA A 69 1.43 3.03 18.15
C ALA A 69 0.69 4.02 17.22
N ASP A 70 -0.14 4.90 17.76
CA ASP A 70 -0.82 5.96 17.00
C ASP A 70 0.15 7.10 16.63
N GLN A 71 1.30 7.19 17.33
CA GLN A 71 2.39 8.07 16.91
C GLN A 71 3.07 7.61 15.61
N ALA A 72 2.78 6.40 15.14
CA ALA A 72 3.24 5.97 13.83
C ALA A 72 2.51 6.77 12.75
N ALA A 73 3.18 7.78 12.20
CA ALA A 73 2.69 8.51 11.05
C ALA A 73 3.25 7.87 9.78
N VAL A 74 2.37 7.65 8.78
CA VAL A 74 2.83 7.42 7.40
C VAL A 74 3.77 8.56 7.09
N ARG A 75 5.02 8.27 6.72
CA ARG A 75 5.91 9.33 6.24
C ARG A 75 5.14 10.07 5.16
N PRO A 76 4.85 11.38 5.31
CA PRO A 76 4.27 12.13 4.22
C PRO A 76 5.21 11.90 3.05
N GLU A 77 4.65 11.39 1.96
CA GLU A 77 5.30 11.10 0.69
C GLU A 77 6.16 12.29 0.27
N GLY A 78 7.38 12.36 0.80
CA GLY A 78 8.18 13.58 0.70
C GLY A 78 8.56 13.88 -0.75
N THR A 79 8.46 12.90 -1.64
CA THR A 79 8.74 13.04 -3.06
C THR A 79 8.25 11.79 -3.80
N VAL A 80 6.94 11.60 -3.95
CA VAL A 80 6.45 11.03 -5.22
C VAL A 80 5.65 12.13 -5.93
N GLU A 81 6.27 13.30 -5.99
CA GLU A 81 5.90 14.29 -6.99
C GLU A 81 5.92 13.62 -8.37
N ASN A 82 4.77 13.64 -9.02
CA ASN A 82 4.55 13.35 -10.44
C ASN A 82 4.51 11.87 -10.87
N TYR A 83 3.46 11.16 -10.45
CA TYR A 83 2.65 10.47 -11.47
C TYR A 83 1.48 11.39 -11.90
N ARG A 84 1.85 12.53 -12.51
CA ARG A 84 0.98 13.24 -13.46
C ARG A 84 1.27 12.56 -14.80
N GLN A 85 0.30 11.79 -15.31
CA GLN A 85 -0.63 12.22 -16.36
C GLN A 85 -0.06 12.00 -17.76
#